data_AF-A0A1C3YYE8-F1
#
_entry.id   AF-A0A1C3YYE8-F1
#
_cell.length_a   1.000
_cell.length_b   1.000
_cell.length_c   1.000
_cell.angle_alpha   90.00
_cell.angle_beta   90.00
_cell.angle_gamma   90.00
#
_symmetry.space_group_name_H-M   'P 1'
#
loop_
_entity.id
_entity.type
_entity.pdbx_description
1 polymer ?
#
loop_
_entity_poly.entity_id
_entity_poly.type
_entity_poly.pdbx_seq_one_letter_code
_entity_poly.pdbx_strand_id
1 'polypeptide(L)'
;MIILIYIAYYFLSLLPIIISYRFRKYTISDYQYNKQLNWKKRWALFFNYIALIFQVIVAGELKSKLDSLDNSILGYEPILVSAYIFLIVYTLFPISWLESPKSHIKKEKI
;
A
#
# COMPACT_ATOMS: atom_id res chain seq x y z
N MET A 1 13.19 -12.20 -17.09
CA MET A 1 12.16 -12.50 -16.05
C MET A 1 12.08 -11.44 -14.95
N ILE A 2 13.19 -10.95 -14.39
CA ILE A 2 13.20 -10.00 -13.27
C ILE A 2 12.43 -8.69 -13.56
N ILE A 3 12.57 -8.13 -14.78
CA ILE A 3 11.86 -6.90 -15.19
C ILE A 3 10.33 -7.07 -15.14
N LEU A 4 9.80 -8.23 -15.57
CA LEU A 4 8.37 -8.53 -15.51
C LEU A 4 7.86 -8.58 -14.06
N ILE A 5 8.67 -9.12 -13.14
CA ILE A 5 8.36 -9.15 -11.70
C ILE A 5 8.25 -7.72 -11.16
N TYR A 6 9.16 -6.82 -11.55
CA TYR A 6 9.08 -5.41 -11.18
C TYR A 6 7.85 -4.71 -11.75
N ILE A 7 7.51 -4.94 -13.02
CA ILE A 7 6.29 -4.36 -13.62
C ILE A 7 5.04 -4.82 -12.87
N ALA A 8 4.94 -6.12 -12.59
CA ALA A 8 3.82 -6.68 -11.82
C ALA A 8 3.78 -6.12 -10.39
N TYR A 9 4.94 -5.97 -9.75
CA TYR A 9 5.08 -5.37 -8.43
C TYR A 9 4.56 -3.94 -8.39
N TYR A 10 4.98 -3.08 -9.33
CA TYR A 10 4.51 -1.70 -9.41
C TYR A 10 3.01 -1.63 -9.68
N PHE A 11 2.48 -2.48 -10.57
CA PHE A 11 1.04 -2.53 -10.81
C PHE A 11 0.24 -2.91 -9.55
N LEU A 12 0.71 -3.93 -8.81
CA LEU A 12 0.09 -4.36 -7.55
C LEU A 12 0.18 -3.30 -6.46
N SER A 13 1.24 -2.48 -6.45
CA SER A 13 1.39 -1.38 -5.49
C SER A 13 0.37 -0.24 -5.65
N LEU A 14 -0.31 -0.13 -6.80
CA LEU A 14 -1.37 0.86 -6.99
C LEU A 14 -2.70 0.45 -6.35
N LEU A 15 -2.95 -0.85 -6.17
CA LEU A 15 -4.23 -1.36 -5.65
C LEU A 15 -4.57 -0.84 -4.25
N PRO A 16 -3.63 -0.86 -3.27
CA PRO A 16 -3.90 -0.35 -1.92
C PRO A 16 -4.30 1.13 -1.91
N ILE A 17 -3.70 1.97 -2.77
CA ILE A 17 -4.14 3.37 -2.93
C ILE A 17 -5.56 3.45 -3.43
N ILE A 18 -5.88 2.76 -4.52
CA ILE A 18 -7.21 2.87 -5.15
C ILE A 18 -8.30 2.43 -4.17
N ILE A 19 -8.05 1.31 -3.47
CA ILE A 19 -8.95 0.79 -2.44
C ILE A 19 -9.12 1.82 -1.32
N SER A 20 -8.02 2.34 -0.77
CA SER A 20 -8.06 3.26 0.38
C SER A 20 -8.63 4.63 0.02
N TYR A 21 -8.38 5.11 -1.20
CA TYR A 21 -8.85 6.40 -1.70
C TYR A 21 -10.38 6.48 -1.69
N ARG A 22 -11.07 5.37 -2.01
CA ARG A 22 -12.54 5.28 -1.96
C ARG A 22 -13.09 5.59 -0.57
N PHE A 23 -12.35 5.27 0.48
CA PHE A 23 -12.78 5.43 1.87
C PHE A 23 -12.42 6.80 2.46
N ARG A 24 -11.55 7.58 1.80
CA ARG A 24 -11.08 8.90 2.26
C ARG A 24 -12.19 9.95 2.43
N LYS A 25 -13.34 9.74 1.79
CA LYS A 25 -14.51 10.64 1.88
C LYS A 25 -15.33 10.44 3.15
N TYR A 26 -15.13 9.34 3.88
CA TYR A 26 -15.89 9.02 5.08
C TYR A 26 -15.15 9.46 6.34
N THR A 27 -15.92 9.91 7.31
CA THR A 27 -15.46 10.38 8.63
C THR A 27 -15.66 9.31 9.68
N ILE A 28 -15.05 9.50 10.87
CA ILE A 28 -15.24 8.59 12.01
C ILE A 28 -16.73 8.37 12.33
N SER A 29 -17.56 9.43 12.28
CA SER A 29 -19.00 9.34 12.54
C SER A 29 -19.70 8.44 11.53
N ASP A 30 -19.35 8.50 10.24
CA ASP A 30 -19.96 7.64 9.22
C ASP A 30 -19.73 6.16 9.52
N TYR A 31 -18.56 5.80 10.06
CA TYR A 31 -18.23 4.44 10.45
C TYR A 31 -18.90 3.99 11.75
N GLN A 32 -19.20 4.91 12.66
CA GLN A 32 -19.89 4.60 13.92
C GLN A 32 -21.36 4.25 13.68
N TYR A 33 -22.05 5.00 12.79
CA TYR A 33 -23.48 4.81 12.56
C TYR A 33 -23.80 3.81 11.44
N ASN A 34 -22.86 3.51 10.54
CA ASN A 34 -23.08 2.56 9.44
C ASN A 34 -22.26 1.26 9.59
N LYS A 35 -22.90 0.23 10.16
CA LYS A 35 -22.30 -1.10 10.37
C LYS A 35 -21.81 -1.75 9.08
N GLN A 36 -22.54 -1.60 7.97
CA GLN A 36 -22.14 -2.17 6.67
C GLN A 36 -20.88 -1.50 6.12
N LEU A 37 -20.77 -0.17 6.27
CA LEU A 37 -19.60 0.60 5.87
C LEU A 37 -18.36 0.22 6.69
N ASN A 38 -18.54 0.00 8.00
CA ASN A 38 -17.46 -0.45 8.88
C ASN A 38 -16.94 -1.85 8.48
N TRP A 39 -17.83 -2.78 8.13
CA TRP A 39 -17.43 -4.08 7.58
C TRP A 39 -16.70 -3.96 6.26
N LYS A 40 -17.17 -3.11 5.34
CA LYS A 40 -16.45 -2.84 4.07
C LYS A 40 -15.05 -2.29 4.32
N LYS A 41 -14.87 -1.43 5.33
CA LYS A 41 -13.56 -0.91 5.76
C LYS A 41 -12.64 -2.03 6.26
N ARG A 42 -13.17 -2.94 7.09
CA ARG A 42 -12.40 -4.08 7.62
C ARG A 42 -11.94 -5.02 6.52
N TRP A 43 -12.81 -5.33 5.56
CA TRP A 43 -12.42 -6.12 4.39
C TRP A 43 -11.37 -5.42 3.54
N ALA A 44 -11.52 -4.12 3.29
CA ALA A 44 -10.52 -3.33 2.57
C ALA A 44 -9.15 -3.33 3.28
N LEU A 45 -9.13 -3.16 4.61
CA LEU A 45 -7.91 -3.28 5.42
C LEU A 45 -7.28 -4.67 5.29
N PHE A 46 -8.09 -5.73 5.43
CA PHE A 46 -7.63 -7.11 5.30
C PHE A 46 -6.96 -7.36 3.94
N PHE A 47 -7.59 -6.93 2.84
CA PHE A 47 -6.99 -7.06 1.50
C PHE A 47 -5.70 -6.25 1.34
N ASN A 48 -5.65 -5.02 1.89
CA ASN A 48 -4.42 -4.23 1.82
C ASN A 48 -3.28 -4.85 2.64
N TYR A 49 -3.57 -5.47 3.77
CA TYR A 49 -2.58 -6.21 4.56
C TYR A 49 -2.06 -7.45 3.81
N ILE A 50 -2.93 -8.20 3.13
CA ILE A 50 -2.49 -9.30 2.25
C ILE A 50 -1.60 -8.77 1.13
N ALA A 51 -1.99 -7.66 0.48
CA ALA A 51 -1.19 -7.04 -0.56
C ALA A 51 0.19 -6.59 -0.05
N LEU A 52 0.25 -6.02 1.15
CA LEU A 52 1.51 -5.65 1.81
C LEU A 52 2.40 -6.88 2.05
N ILE A 53 1.87 -7.96 2.60
CA ILE A 53 2.62 -9.21 2.83
C ILE A 53 3.18 -9.73 1.50
N PHE A 54 2.35 -9.78 0.46
CA PHE A 54 2.77 -10.23 -0.86
C PHE A 54 3.90 -9.35 -1.43
N GLN A 55 3.77 -8.03 -1.32
CA GLN A 55 4.83 -7.11 -1.75
C GLN A 55 6.13 -7.28 -0.96
N VAL A 56 6.06 -7.52 0.35
CA VAL A 56 7.26 -7.77 1.18
C VAL A 56 7.95 -9.06 0.74
N ILE A 57 7.19 -10.14 0.48
CA ILE A 57 7.73 -11.41 -0.02
C ILE A 57 8.42 -11.20 -1.37
N VAL A 58 7.74 -10.56 -2.31
CA VAL A 58 8.29 -10.30 -3.66
C VAL A 58 9.54 -9.41 -3.59
N ALA A 59 9.54 -8.37 -2.75
CA ALA A 59 10.72 -7.52 -2.55
C ALA A 59 11.89 -8.30 -1.93
N GLY A 60 11.62 -9.22 -0.99
CA GLY A 60 12.62 -10.10 -0.40
C GLY A 60 13.22 -11.08 -1.41
N GLU A 61 12.39 -11.70 -2.25
CA GLU A 61 12.87 -12.56 -3.34
C GLU A 61 13.69 -11.79 -4.38
N LEU A 62 13.27 -10.57 -4.73
CA LEU A 62 14.00 -9.70 -5.65
C LEU A 62 15.39 -9.36 -5.10
N LYS A 63 15.47 -9.00 -3.82
CA LYS A 63 16.75 -8.74 -3.15
C LYS A 63 17.64 -9.98 -3.17
N SER A 64 17.13 -11.14 -2.76
CA SER A 64 17.90 -12.40 -2.74
C SER A 64 18.43 -12.78 -4.13
N LYS A 65 17.59 -12.64 -5.17
CA LYS A 65 18.02 -12.88 -6.56
C LYS A 65 19.06 -11.89 -7.04
N LEU A 66 18.96 -10.62 -6.63
CA LEU A 66 19.95 -9.61 -6.99
C LEU A 66 21.28 -9.85 -6.27
N ASP A 67 21.26 -10.18 -4.98
CA ASP A 67 22.46 -10.51 -4.20
C ASP A 67 23.19 -11.75 -4.76
N SER A 68 22.45 -12.70 -5.37
CA SER A 68 23.02 -13.88 -6.03
C SER A 68 23.60 -13.62 -7.42
N LEU A 69 23.21 -12.52 -8.07
CA LEU A 69 23.69 -12.11 -9.37
C LEU A 69 24.86 -11.15 -9.11
N ASP A 70 26.09 -11.64 -9.27
CA ASP A 70 27.33 -10.92 -8.96
C ASP A 70 27.19 -9.40 -9.21
N ASN A 71 27.46 -8.58 -8.17
CA ASN A 71 27.24 -7.12 -8.12
C ASN A 71 27.97 -6.34 -9.23
N SER A 72 28.69 -7.03 -10.12
CA SER A 72 29.35 -6.51 -11.30
C SER A 72 28.41 -5.89 -12.34
N ILE A 73 27.10 -6.20 -12.31
CA ILE A 73 26.12 -5.51 -13.17
C ILE A 73 25.62 -4.25 -12.45
N LEU A 74 26.49 -3.23 -12.39
CA LEU A 74 26.17 -1.87 -11.99
C LEU A 74 24.85 -1.40 -12.66
N GLY A 75 23.79 -1.18 -11.87
CA GLY A 75 22.59 -0.49 -12.38
C GLY A 75 21.25 -0.81 -11.74
N TYR A 76 21.16 -1.81 -10.85
CA TYR A 76 19.87 -2.24 -10.27
C TYR A 76 19.56 -1.65 -8.87
N GLU A 77 20.54 -1.03 -8.19
CA GLU A 77 20.30 -0.35 -6.91
C GLU A 77 19.18 0.70 -6.97
N PRO A 78 19.08 1.56 -8.00
CA PRO A 78 17.98 2.52 -8.08
C PRO A 78 16.60 1.85 -8.14
N ILE A 79 16.53 0.64 -8.70
CA ILE A 79 15.29 -0.12 -8.87
C ILE A 79 14.85 -0.74 -7.55
N LEU A 80 15.81 -1.19 -6.72
CA LEU A 80 15.52 -1.63 -5.35
C LEU A 80 15.03 -0.47 -4.48
N VAL A 81 15.70 0.68 -4.55
CA VAL A 81 15.31 1.89 -3.81
C VAL A 81 13.91 2.34 -4.23
N SER A 82 13.61 2.38 -5.53
CA SER A 82 12.28 2.74 -6.01
C SER A 82 11.21 1.74 -5.56
N ALA A 83 11.49 0.43 -5.57
CA ALA A 83 10.55 -0.56 -5.06
C ALA A 83 10.22 -0.33 -3.58
N TYR A 84 11.23 0.01 -2.77
CA TYR A 84 11.04 0.33 -1.35
C TYR A 84 10.21 1.61 -1.13
N ILE A 85 10.48 2.65 -1.92
CA ILE A 85 9.66 3.88 -1.91
C ILE A 85 8.21 3.56 -2.27
N PHE A 86 7.99 2.72 -3.28
CA PHE A 86 6.65 2.30 -3.67
C PHE A 86 5.94 1.52 -2.56
N LEU A 87 6.62 0.62 -1.86
CA LEU A 87 6.06 -0.08 -0.70
C LEU A 87 5.58 0.89 0.39
N ILE A 88 6.39 1.89 0.72
CA ILE A 88 6.05 2.86 1.76
C ILE A 88 4.90 3.78 1.31
N VAL A 89 5.10 4.46 0.18
CA VAL A 89 4.20 5.52 -0.27
C VAL A 89 2.89 4.96 -0.83
N TYR A 90 2.96 3.87 -1.58
CA TYR A 90 1.82 3.33 -2.32
C TYR A 90 1.10 2.18 -1.59
N THR A 91 1.67 1.65 -0.50
CA THR A 91 1.04 0.55 0.25
C THR A 91 0.86 0.86 1.73
N LEU A 92 1.89 1.30 2.45
CA LEU A 92 1.77 1.59 3.89
C LEU A 92 0.96 2.86 4.17
N PHE A 93 1.22 3.95 3.44
CA PHE A 93 0.51 5.21 3.66
C PHE A 93 -1.02 5.11 3.44
N PRO A 94 -1.52 4.45 2.38
CA PRO A 94 -2.95 4.22 2.19
C PRO A 94 -3.59 3.36 3.28
N ILE A 95 -2.88 2.34 3.81
CA ILE A 95 -3.37 1.53 4.94
C ILE A 95 -3.62 2.44 6.15
N SER A 96 -2.69 3.35 6.45
CA SER A 96 -2.85 4.29 7.57
C SER A 96 -4.11 5.16 7.44
N TRP A 97 -4.52 5.53 6.22
CA TRP A 97 -5.74 6.31 5.99
C TRP A 97 -7.03 5.52 6.30
N LEU A 98 -7.01 4.20 6.14
CA LEU A 98 -8.13 3.33 6.48
C LEU A 98 -8.19 3.04 7.99
N GLU A 99 -7.04 2.95 8.63
CA GLU A 99 -6.94 2.75 10.08
C GLU A 99 -7.41 3.98 10.84
N SER A 100 -6.96 5.16 10.42
CA SER A 100 -7.29 6.45 11.02
C SER A 100 -8.11 7.34 10.06
N PRO A 101 -9.41 7.06 9.89
CA PRO A 101 -10.27 7.95 9.11
C PRO A 101 -10.36 9.32 9.80
N LYS A 102 -10.56 10.38 9.00
CA LYS A 102 -10.54 11.76 9.49
C LYS A 102 -11.52 11.93 10.65
N SER A 103 -11.02 12.45 11.77
CA SER A 103 -11.90 12.97 12.82
C SER A 103 -12.71 14.12 12.24
N HIS A 104 -13.97 14.21 12.67
CA HIS A 104 -14.87 15.26 12.23
C HIS A 104 -14.17 16.60 12.53
N ILE A 105 -13.69 17.32 11.50
CA ILE A 105 -13.33 18.72 11.67
C ILE A 105 -14.67 19.39 11.92
N LYS A 106 -14.98 19.65 13.19
CA LYS A 106 -16.01 20.63 13.53
C LYS A 106 -15.54 21.89 12.82
N LYS A 107 -16.20 22.28 11.72
CA LYS A 107 -16.09 23.65 11.25
C LYS A 107 -16.61 24.49 12.41
N GLU A 108 -15.71 25.07 13.19
CA GLU A 108 -16.09 26.23 13.97
C GLU A 108 -16.67 27.22 12.96
N LYS A 109 -17.96 27.50 13.11
CA LYS A 109 -18.59 28.58 12.38
C LYS A 109 -17.92 29.85 12.88
N ILE A 110 -17.08 30.44 12.04
CA ILE A 110 -16.67 31.86 12.16
C ILE A 110 -17.88 32.70 11.83
#